data_AF-A0A7Y8LGX3-F1
#
_entry.id   AF-A0A7Y8LGX3-F1
#
_cell.length_a   1.000
_cell.length_b   1.000
_cell.length_c   1.000
_cell.angle_alpha   90.00
_cell.angle_beta   90.00
_cell.angle_gamma   90.00
#
_symmetry.space_group_name_H-M   'P 1'
#
loop_
_entity.id
_entity.type
_entity.pdbx_description
1 polymer ?
#
loop_
_entity_poly.entity_id
_entity_poly.type
_entity_poly.pdbx_seq_one_letter_code
_entity_poly.pdbx_strand_id
1 'polypeptide(L)'
;MARVRVRNAAGVSAQVAVRPCAPRLLTWTRDGKGEATLLHPDYRLVSEAAPAPPGGVVMLYLLGLGAVTPPVAAGARAGDGQRAPLSETDVTPTVWIGSAQAEVLWAGLAPNFAGLYQLNIRMPQFLPEGRHGITVAVGGETSQAEVWVAGGASVWRSVGTAAIAPRGGTVSGAGLELALAAGAVSSEAEIRISAPSVGVGPSGALATGVWKVSGLPVETAAPLTLRLPLASGEAPAGNALVLVKSEGEPDAGLALLRATIRDGRLEATLPATAANAGPQQKSQREALIVPEHFTATVWGMAGFSPIESPAGKFTVWVPRGDDRDFEAAEATGRILEEALQKLKAIGIDTDGRRATPIDVYLFPFSALPANLFLLDDELNGMTESEVWGRDDMGLTLNLNAYRNNREASRITAGHELFHLFQSYYDPRRWAQRTFLGASWLWMWEAASTWFEQKMSSAVAAYLADTTRTNADFLFRGGLEALPGPLSSG
;
A
#
# COMPACT_ATOMS: atom_id res chain seq x y z
N MET A 1 2.39 -40.27 12.45
CA MET A 1 2.46 -40.03 10.98
C MET A 1 1.99 -41.27 10.26
N ALA A 2 0.97 -41.16 9.40
CA ALA A 2 0.56 -42.26 8.53
C ALA A 2 1.66 -42.52 7.48
N ARG A 3 1.82 -43.77 7.07
CA ARG A 3 2.75 -44.17 6.02
C ARG A 3 2.01 -44.98 4.97
N VAL A 4 2.33 -44.74 3.70
CA VAL A 4 1.75 -45.46 2.56
C VAL A 4 2.85 -46.28 1.88
N ARG A 5 2.50 -47.49 1.45
CA ARG A 5 3.29 -48.31 0.54
C ARG A 5 2.34 -48.91 -0.50
N VAL A 6 2.79 -48.98 -1.74
CA VAL A 6 2.05 -49.62 -2.83
C VAL A 6 2.52 -51.06 -2.94
N ARG A 7 1.59 -52.01 -3.07
CA ARG A 7 1.88 -53.41 -3.40
C ARG A 7 1.25 -53.71 -4.75
N ASN A 8 2.06 -54.21 -5.68
CA ASN A 8 1.62 -54.72 -6.97
C ASN A 8 2.29 -56.08 -7.26
N ALA A 9 2.08 -56.62 -8.46
CA ALA A 9 2.70 -57.89 -8.87
C ALA A 9 4.23 -57.83 -8.92
N ALA A 10 4.83 -56.63 -9.06
CA ALA A 10 6.27 -56.42 -9.09
C ALA A 10 6.91 -56.25 -7.69
N GLY A 11 6.12 -56.16 -6.62
CA GLY A 11 6.61 -56.12 -5.25
C GLY A 11 5.93 -55.07 -4.37
N VAL A 12 6.66 -54.65 -3.33
CA VAL A 12 6.21 -53.65 -2.34
C VAL A 12 7.12 -52.43 -2.44
N SER A 13 6.55 -51.24 -2.61
CA SER A 13 7.31 -49.99 -2.67
C SER A 13 7.98 -49.65 -1.34
N ALA A 14 8.93 -48.71 -1.38
CA ALA A 14 9.35 -48.01 -0.18
C ALA A 14 8.15 -47.34 0.52
N GLN A 15 8.25 -47.21 1.85
CA GLN A 15 7.25 -46.47 2.63
C GLN A 15 7.44 -44.97 2.41
N VAL A 16 6.33 -44.27 2.18
CA VAL A 16 6.27 -42.80 2.08
C VAL A 16 5.47 -42.26 3.26
N ALA A 17 6.02 -41.27 3.96
CA ALA A 17 5.29 -40.58 5.02
C ALA A 17 4.21 -39.68 4.43
N VAL A 18 2.98 -39.80 4.94
CA VAL A 18 1.90 -38.86 4.63
C VAL A 18 2.03 -37.69 5.57
N ARG A 19 2.27 -36.51 5.01
CA ARG A 19 2.41 -35.26 5.74
C ARG A 19 1.16 -34.39 5.53
N PRO A 20 0.75 -33.58 6.52
CA PRO A 20 -0.39 -32.66 6.36
C PRO A 20 -0.17 -31.65 5.24
N CYS A 21 1.08 -31.21 5.05
CA CYS A 21 1.50 -30.35 3.94
C CYS A 21 2.64 -31.04 3.19
N ALA A 22 2.74 -30.81 1.88
CA ALA A 22 3.82 -31.29 1.02
C ALA A 22 3.88 -30.38 -0.24
N PRO A 23 4.32 -29.11 -0.08
CA PRO A 23 4.30 -28.13 -1.16
C PRO A 23 5.09 -28.64 -2.37
N ARG A 24 4.50 -28.57 -3.57
CA ARG A 24 5.15 -28.98 -4.81
C ARG A 24 4.82 -28.00 -5.93
N LEU A 25 5.82 -27.28 -6.39
CA LEU A 25 5.66 -26.31 -7.48
C LEU A 25 5.39 -27.03 -8.80
N LEU A 26 4.42 -26.55 -9.57
CA LEU A 26 4.26 -27.00 -10.95
C LEU A 26 5.30 -26.32 -11.82
N THR A 27 5.83 -27.06 -12.80
CA THR A 27 6.83 -26.54 -13.73
C THR A 27 6.37 -26.73 -15.17
N TRP A 28 6.87 -25.88 -16.07
CA TRP A 28 6.47 -25.87 -17.48
C TRP A 28 6.73 -27.19 -18.18
N THR A 29 7.90 -27.77 -17.91
CA THR A 29 8.39 -29.04 -18.43
C THR A 29 7.68 -30.23 -17.79
N ARG A 30 6.92 -30.02 -16.70
CA ARG A 30 6.17 -31.03 -15.94
C ARG A 30 7.02 -32.13 -15.32
N ASP A 31 8.34 -31.96 -15.29
CA ASP A 31 9.30 -32.86 -14.63
C ASP A 31 9.61 -32.43 -13.19
N GLY A 32 9.02 -31.33 -12.73
CA GLY A 32 9.22 -30.78 -11.40
C GLY A 32 10.50 -29.97 -11.24
N LYS A 33 11.21 -29.66 -12.34
CA LYS A 33 12.40 -28.81 -12.38
C LYS A 33 12.19 -27.65 -13.37
N GLY A 34 13.09 -26.68 -13.32
CA GLY A 34 13.12 -25.58 -14.27
C GLY A 34 12.12 -24.48 -13.91
N GLU A 35 11.52 -23.88 -14.93
CA GLU A 35 10.63 -22.73 -14.75
C GLU A 35 9.33 -23.11 -14.04
N ALA A 36 9.00 -22.41 -12.95
CA ALA A 36 7.73 -22.57 -12.27
C ALA A 36 6.56 -22.08 -13.14
N THR A 37 5.39 -22.68 -12.95
CA THR A 37 4.14 -22.20 -13.57
C THR A 37 3.65 -20.97 -12.82
N LEU A 38 4.09 -19.80 -13.29
CA LEU A 38 3.58 -18.50 -12.87
C LEU A 38 2.90 -17.77 -14.03
N LEU A 39 1.84 -17.04 -13.70
CA LEU A 39 1.14 -16.15 -14.63
C LEU A 39 1.20 -14.70 -14.16
N HIS A 40 1.28 -13.77 -15.10
CA HIS A 40 0.96 -12.36 -14.88
C HIS A 40 -0.55 -12.18 -14.64
N PRO A 41 -1.01 -11.02 -14.11
CA PRO A 41 -2.44 -10.76 -13.88
C PRO A 41 -3.33 -10.87 -15.13
N ASP A 42 -2.74 -10.70 -16.32
CA ASP A 42 -3.38 -10.88 -17.63
C ASP A 42 -3.33 -12.33 -18.14
N TYR A 43 -3.03 -13.29 -17.27
CA TYR A 43 -2.94 -14.72 -17.53
C TYR A 43 -1.85 -15.15 -18.53
N ARG A 44 -0.95 -14.24 -18.93
CA ARG A 44 0.23 -14.63 -19.71
C ARG A 44 1.26 -15.28 -18.81
N LEU A 45 1.99 -16.24 -19.36
CA LEU A 45 3.08 -16.93 -18.68
C LEU A 45 4.22 -15.97 -18.33
N VAL A 46 4.70 -16.04 -17.09
CA VAL A 46 5.97 -15.42 -16.67
C VAL A 46 7.10 -16.21 -17.29
N SER A 47 7.96 -15.55 -18.07
CA SER A 47 9.04 -16.19 -18.85
C SER A 47 10.28 -15.32 -18.90
N GLU A 48 11.41 -15.82 -19.38
CA GLU A 48 12.57 -14.94 -19.65
C GLU A 48 12.26 -13.82 -20.66
N ALA A 49 11.34 -14.05 -21.61
CA ALA A 49 10.90 -13.03 -22.58
C ALA A 49 9.82 -12.09 -22.02
N ALA A 50 9.17 -12.47 -20.91
CA ALA A 50 8.16 -11.68 -20.21
C ALA A 50 8.34 -11.90 -18.69
N PRO A 51 9.46 -11.41 -18.12
CA PRO A 51 9.84 -11.76 -16.76
C PRO A 51 8.95 -11.07 -15.74
N ALA A 52 8.90 -11.61 -14.52
CA ALA A 52 8.12 -11.03 -13.45
C ALA A 52 8.72 -9.67 -13.06
N PRO A 53 7.97 -8.56 -13.16
CA PRO A 53 8.50 -7.25 -12.83
C PRO A 53 8.77 -7.18 -11.32
N PRO A 54 9.91 -6.61 -10.88
CA PRO A 54 10.16 -6.40 -9.46
C PRO A 54 9.03 -5.59 -8.81
N GLY A 55 8.52 -6.05 -7.66
CA GLY A 55 7.36 -5.46 -6.98
C GLY A 55 5.98 -5.77 -7.61
N GLY A 56 5.95 -6.40 -8.79
CA GLY A 56 4.71 -6.80 -9.46
C GLY A 56 4.08 -8.06 -8.87
N VAL A 57 2.82 -8.29 -9.21
CA VAL A 57 2.05 -9.45 -8.73
C VAL A 57 2.04 -10.56 -9.76
N VAL A 58 2.24 -11.80 -9.34
CA VAL A 58 2.15 -13.00 -10.17
C VAL A 58 1.33 -14.08 -9.46
N MET A 59 0.67 -14.93 -10.25
CA MET A 59 -0.10 -16.08 -9.78
C MET A 59 0.76 -17.34 -9.89
N LEU A 60 1.14 -17.92 -8.76
CA LEU A 60 1.94 -19.14 -8.66
C LEU A 60 1.05 -20.37 -8.46
N TYR A 61 1.24 -21.41 -9.28
CA TYR A 61 0.50 -22.66 -9.20
C TYR A 61 1.32 -23.82 -8.62
N LEU A 62 0.72 -24.53 -7.67
CA LEU A 62 1.38 -25.59 -6.92
C LEU A 62 0.38 -26.57 -6.29
N LEU A 63 0.90 -27.62 -5.68
CA LEU A 63 0.12 -28.65 -4.99
C LEU A 63 0.53 -28.75 -3.53
N GLY A 64 -0.34 -29.33 -2.70
CA GLY A 64 0.03 -29.84 -1.38
C GLY A 64 0.21 -28.79 -0.28
N LEU A 65 -0.55 -27.69 -0.30
CA LEU A 65 -0.46 -26.66 0.75
C LEU A 65 -1.14 -27.01 2.07
N GLY A 66 -1.98 -28.04 2.11
CA GLY A 66 -2.61 -28.54 3.32
C GLY A 66 -4.13 -28.44 3.30
N ALA A 67 -4.74 -28.21 4.45
CA ALA A 67 -6.19 -28.05 4.56
C ALA A 67 -6.62 -26.64 4.13
N VAL A 68 -7.87 -26.53 3.69
CA VAL A 68 -8.50 -25.28 3.29
C VAL A 68 -9.86 -25.10 3.94
N THR A 69 -10.26 -23.85 4.09
CA THR A 69 -11.57 -23.45 4.61
C THR A 69 -12.27 -22.53 3.59
N PRO A 70 -13.50 -22.86 3.13
CA PRO A 70 -14.25 -24.08 3.42
C PRO A 70 -13.61 -25.34 2.80
N PRO A 71 -13.81 -26.52 3.41
CA PRO A 71 -13.19 -27.76 2.94
C PRO A 71 -13.79 -28.23 1.61
N VAL A 72 -12.93 -28.73 0.73
CA VAL A 72 -13.31 -29.31 -0.57
C VAL A 72 -13.05 -30.81 -0.55
N ALA A 73 -14.05 -31.60 -0.96
CA ALA A 73 -13.93 -33.05 -1.02
C ALA A 73 -12.82 -33.48 -1.99
N ALA A 74 -12.10 -34.55 -1.65
CA ALA A 74 -11.02 -35.06 -2.52
C ALA A 74 -11.54 -35.39 -3.92
N GLY A 75 -10.84 -34.91 -4.95
CA GLY A 75 -11.20 -35.08 -6.35
C GLY A 75 -12.32 -34.14 -6.85
N ALA A 76 -12.99 -33.40 -5.96
CA ALA A 76 -13.89 -32.34 -6.38
C ALA A 76 -13.10 -31.11 -6.82
N ARG A 77 -13.64 -30.39 -7.80
CA ARG A 77 -13.17 -29.04 -8.13
C ARG A 77 -13.40 -28.10 -6.95
N ALA A 78 -12.46 -27.20 -6.71
CA ALA A 78 -12.72 -26.03 -5.89
C ALA A 78 -13.84 -25.19 -6.51
N GLY A 79 -14.47 -24.33 -5.72
CA GLY A 79 -15.59 -23.47 -6.14
C GLY A 79 -15.33 -22.75 -7.47
N ASP A 80 -16.39 -22.22 -8.09
CA ASP A 80 -16.28 -21.51 -9.37
C ASP A 80 -15.77 -20.07 -9.24
N GLY A 81 -15.55 -19.60 -8.01
CA GLY A 81 -15.14 -18.23 -7.71
C GLY A 81 -16.21 -17.17 -8.00
N GLN A 82 -17.42 -17.59 -8.40
CA GLN A 82 -18.53 -16.69 -8.73
C GLN A 82 -19.69 -16.85 -7.76
N ARG A 83 -20.10 -18.09 -7.48
CA ARG A 83 -21.26 -18.43 -6.64
C ARG A 83 -20.85 -19.16 -5.36
N ALA A 84 -19.73 -19.89 -5.40
CA ALA A 84 -19.18 -20.55 -4.24
C ALA A 84 -18.01 -19.73 -3.66
N PRO A 85 -17.90 -19.61 -2.32
CA PRO A 85 -16.78 -18.91 -1.68
C PRO A 85 -15.44 -19.57 -2.05
N LEU A 86 -14.38 -18.76 -2.13
CA LEU A 86 -13.02 -19.24 -2.32
C LEU A 86 -12.56 -20.06 -1.10
N SER A 87 -11.82 -21.14 -1.34
CA SER A 87 -11.27 -21.99 -0.28
C SER A 87 -9.81 -21.61 -0.01
N GLU A 88 -9.57 -20.94 1.12
CA GLU A 88 -8.25 -20.44 1.51
C GLU A 88 -7.50 -21.45 2.38
N THR A 89 -6.17 -21.43 2.31
CA THR A 89 -5.32 -22.30 3.15
C THR A 89 -5.44 -21.95 4.63
N ASP A 90 -5.59 -22.95 5.49
CA ASP A 90 -5.65 -22.73 6.95
C ASP A 90 -4.33 -22.17 7.52
N VAL A 91 -3.22 -22.42 6.82
CA VAL A 91 -1.88 -21.90 7.17
C VAL A 91 -1.32 -21.15 5.96
N THR A 92 -1.08 -19.85 6.13
CA THR A 92 -0.48 -19.02 5.08
C THR A 92 0.94 -19.51 4.75
N PRO A 93 1.23 -19.86 3.49
CA PRO A 93 2.57 -20.24 3.07
C PRO A 93 3.56 -19.07 3.11
N THR A 94 4.85 -19.36 3.26
CA THR A 94 5.92 -18.39 3.01
C THR A 94 6.59 -18.68 1.66
N VAL A 95 6.86 -17.66 0.87
CA VAL A 95 7.48 -17.79 -0.46
C VAL A 95 8.80 -17.04 -0.49
N TRP A 96 9.84 -17.68 -1.00
CA TRP A 96 11.18 -17.11 -1.18
C TRP A 96 11.56 -17.11 -2.66
N ILE A 97 12.10 -15.99 -3.13
CA ILE A 97 12.64 -15.78 -4.47
C ILE A 97 14.12 -15.40 -4.30
N GLY A 98 15.01 -16.34 -4.62
CA GLY A 98 16.42 -16.25 -4.25
C GLY A 98 16.57 -16.19 -2.73
N SER A 99 17.22 -15.14 -2.22
CA SER A 99 17.35 -14.86 -0.78
C SER A 99 16.27 -13.92 -0.22
N ALA A 100 15.38 -13.40 -1.06
CA ALA A 100 14.37 -12.43 -0.65
C ALA A 100 12.99 -13.10 -0.49
N GLN A 101 12.28 -12.76 0.58
CA GLN A 101 10.92 -13.22 0.79
C GLN A 101 9.95 -12.44 -0.11
N ALA A 102 9.04 -13.14 -0.79
CA ALA A 102 7.92 -12.56 -1.51
C ALA A 102 6.71 -12.45 -0.58
N GLU A 103 5.96 -11.35 -0.68
CA GLU A 103 4.70 -11.15 0.04
C GLU A 103 3.63 -12.06 -0.57
N VAL A 104 2.89 -12.78 0.27
CA VAL A 104 1.76 -13.61 -0.16
C VAL A 104 0.47 -12.82 0.04
N LEU A 105 -0.10 -12.34 -1.06
CA LEU A 105 -1.32 -11.53 -1.08
C LEU A 105 -2.59 -12.40 -0.94
N TRP A 106 -2.53 -13.63 -1.43
CA TRP A 106 -3.62 -14.61 -1.32
C TRP A 106 -3.09 -16.03 -1.48
N ALA A 107 -3.70 -17.01 -0.80
CA ALA A 107 -3.36 -18.42 -0.91
C ALA A 107 -4.59 -19.33 -0.73
N GLY A 108 -4.86 -20.18 -1.71
CA GLY A 108 -6.01 -21.08 -1.66
C GLY A 108 -6.07 -22.07 -2.81
N LEU A 109 -7.18 -22.82 -2.91
CA LEU A 109 -7.43 -23.66 -4.07
C LEU A 109 -7.82 -22.80 -5.27
N ALA A 110 -7.18 -23.07 -6.42
CA ALA A 110 -7.51 -22.45 -7.68
C ALA A 110 -8.94 -22.84 -8.11
N PRO A 111 -9.82 -21.86 -8.40
CA PRO A 111 -11.20 -22.13 -8.80
C PRO A 111 -11.31 -23.10 -9.98
N ASN A 112 -12.34 -23.93 -9.99
CA ASN A 112 -12.62 -24.94 -11.02
C ASN A 112 -11.63 -26.11 -11.15
N PHE A 113 -10.52 -26.12 -10.41
CA PHE A 113 -9.54 -27.21 -10.44
C PHE A 113 -9.64 -28.10 -9.21
N ALA A 114 -9.38 -29.40 -9.38
CA ALA A 114 -9.31 -30.35 -8.28
C ALA A 114 -7.88 -30.37 -7.71
N GLY A 115 -7.72 -29.95 -6.44
CA GLY A 115 -6.46 -30.05 -5.69
C GLY A 115 -5.33 -29.12 -6.16
N LEU A 116 -5.57 -28.25 -7.14
CA LEU A 116 -4.64 -27.22 -7.57
C LEU A 116 -4.71 -26.03 -6.61
N TYR A 117 -3.56 -25.57 -6.12
CA TYR A 117 -3.45 -24.36 -5.34
C TYR A 117 -2.92 -23.22 -6.20
N GLN A 118 -3.37 -22.01 -5.89
CA GLN A 118 -2.87 -20.77 -6.41
C GLN A 118 -2.43 -19.86 -5.26
N LEU A 119 -1.30 -19.19 -5.44
CA LEU A 119 -0.87 -18.07 -4.60
C LEU A 119 -0.78 -16.83 -5.47
N ASN A 120 -1.33 -15.72 -5.00
CA ASN A 120 -0.99 -14.41 -5.54
C ASN A 120 0.17 -13.89 -4.71
N ILE A 121 1.33 -13.68 -5.35
CA ILE A 121 2.52 -13.21 -4.67
C ILE A 121 3.01 -11.89 -5.27
N ARG A 122 3.49 -10.99 -4.42
CA ARG A 122 4.22 -9.80 -4.87
C ARG A 122 5.71 -10.14 -4.94
N MET A 123 6.30 -9.97 -6.12
CA MET A 123 7.73 -10.18 -6.33
C MET A 123 8.54 -9.22 -5.46
N PRO A 124 9.70 -9.64 -4.92
CA PRO A 124 10.60 -8.72 -4.24
C PRO A 124 10.92 -7.52 -5.13
N GLN A 125 10.94 -6.34 -4.54
CA GLN A 125 11.14 -5.11 -5.29
C GLN A 125 12.55 -4.95 -5.85
N PHE A 126 13.53 -5.59 -5.21
CA PHE A 126 14.93 -5.58 -5.62
C PHE A 126 15.33 -6.95 -6.10
N LEU A 127 14.54 -7.50 -7.01
CA LEU A 127 14.90 -8.72 -7.70
C LEU A 127 15.86 -8.34 -8.85
N PRO A 128 17.12 -8.83 -8.86
CA PRO A 128 17.99 -8.66 -10.01
C PRO A 128 17.34 -9.23 -11.28
N GLU A 129 17.73 -8.75 -12.45
CA GLU A 129 17.34 -9.40 -13.68
C GLU A 129 17.92 -10.82 -13.75
N GLY A 130 17.15 -11.77 -14.26
CA GLY A 130 17.58 -13.14 -14.50
C GLY A 130 16.82 -14.20 -13.71
N ARG A 131 17.40 -15.39 -13.57
CA ARG A 131 16.74 -16.55 -12.95
C ARG A 131 16.97 -16.57 -11.44
N HIS A 132 15.89 -16.72 -10.68
CA HIS A 132 15.93 -16.83 -9.23
C HIS A 132 15.26 -18.12 -8.78
N GLY A 133 15.90 -18.85 -7.87
CA GLY A 133 15.27 -20.02 -7.26
C GLY A 133 13.99 -19.62 -6.51
N ILE A 134 12.91 -20.36 -6.69
CA ILE A 134 11.66 -20.14 -5.96
C ILE A 134 11.41 -21.29 -4.98
N THR A 135 11.12 -20.96 -3.73
CA THR A 135 10.82 -21.94 -2.68
C THR A 135 9.56 -21.55 -1.95
N VAL A 136 8.64 -22.49 -1.78
CA VAL A 136 7.44 -22.33 -0.96
C VAL A 136 7.55 -23.22 0.26
N ALA A 137 7.32 -22.66 1.44
CA ALA A 137 7.31 -23.40 2.68
C ALA A 137 5.98 -23.23 3.42
N VAL A 138 5.46 -24.34 3.96
CA VAL A 138 4.22 -24.38 4.74
C VAL A 138 4.21 -25.62 5.63
N GLY A 139 3.71 -25.50 6.85
CA GLY A 139 3.58 -26.63 7.78
C GLY A 139 4.91 -27.33 8.12
N GLY A 140 6.04 -26.61 8.06
CA GLY A 140 7.38 -27.14 8.30
C GLY A 140 8.02 -27.87 7.10
N GLU A 141 7.35 -27.90 5.94
CA GLU A 141 7.86 -28.49 4.71
C GLU A 141 8.24 -27.43 3.68
N THR A 142 9.19 -27.76 2.79
CA THR A 142 9.62 -26.90 1.68
C THR A 142 9.37 -27.58 0.34
N SER A 143 9.11 -26.78 -0.70
CA SER A 143 8.99 -27.25 -2.07
C SER A 143 10.29 -27.86 -2.60
N GLN A 144 10.20 -28.55 -3.74
CA GLN A 144 11.37 -29.14 -4.37
C GLN A 144 12.39 -28.09 -4.83
N ALA A 145 13.66 -28.48 -4.88
CA ALA A 145 14.75 -27.66 -5.40
C ALA A 145 14.74 -27.60 -6.95
N GLU A 146 15.66 -26.81 -7.52
CA GLU A 146 15.86 -26.65 -8.97
C GLU A 146 14.67 -26.04 -9.72
N VAL A 147 13.78 -25.35 -9.01
CA VAL A 147 12.69 -24.57 -9.61
C VAL A 147 13.02 -23.09 -9.54
N TRP A 148 12.80 -22.37 -10.63
CA TRP A 148 13.16 -20.96 -10.74
C TRP A 148 12.07 -20.13 -11.41
N VAL A 149 12.16 -18.80 -11.25
CA VAL A 149 11.34 -17.78 -11.91
C VAL A 149 12.25 -16.73 -12.56
N ALA A 150 11.85 -16.22 -13.72
CA ALA A 150 12.53 -15.10 -14.36
C ALA A 150 12.12 -13.77 -13.71
N GLY A 151 13.07 -13.05 -13.14
CA GLY A 151 12.92 -11.68 -12.64
C GLY A 151 13.33 -10.65 -13.69
N GLY A 152 12.51 -9.61 -13.86
CA GLY A 152 12.76 -8.53 -14.83
C GLY A 152 13.73 -7.49 -14.30
N ALA A 153 14.22 -6.62 -15.19
CA ALA A 153 15.05 -5.49 -14.78
C ALA A 153 14.28 -4.54 -13.86
N SER A 154 14.87 -4.22 -12.71
CA SER A 154 14.34 -3.20 -11.82
C SER A 154 14.45 -1.82 -12.47
N VAL A 155 13.33 -1.09 -12.49
CA VAL A 155 13.33 0.35 -12.82
C VAL A 155 14.01 1.20 -11.73
N TRP A 156 14.40 0.59 -10.62
CA TRP A 156 15.15 1.21 -9.53
C TRP A 156 16.56 0.61 -9.42
N ARG A 157 17.58 1.46 -9.39
CA ARG A 157 18.98 1.08 -9.16
C ARG A 157 19.41 1.54 -7.76
N SER A 158 20.03 0.65 -6.98
CA SER A 158 20.65 1.03 -5.70
C SER A 158 21.75 2.08 -5.92
N VAL A 159 21.69 3.18 -5.18
CA VAL A 159 22.63 4.31 -5.26
C VAL A 159 23.23 4.68 -3.90
N GLY A 160 22.79 4.03 -2.83
CA GLY A 160 23.31 4.19 -1.48
C GLY A 160 22.81 3.07 -0.59
N THR A 161 23.67 2.57 0.29
CA THR A 161 23.27 1.56 1.29
C THR A 161 24.12 1.76 2.53
N ALA A 162 23.48 1.81 3.69
CA ALA A 162 24.15 1.83 4.99
C ALA A 162 23.20 1.33 6.07
N ALA A 163 23.77 0.81 7.16
CA ALA A 163 22.99 0.43 8.31
C ALA A 163 22.68 1.64 9.19
N ILE A 164 21.45 1.70 9.67
CA ILE A 164 21.08 2.54 10.81
C ILE A 164 20.99 1.65 12.04
N ALA A 165 21.57 2.11 13.15
CA ALA A 165 21.68 1.34 14.38
C ALA A 165 21.22 2.20 15.58
N PRO A 166 21.12 1.65 16.79
CA PRO A 166 20.73 2.42 17.98
C PRO A 166 21.61 3.64 18.27
N ARG A 167 22.85 3.68 17.75
CA ARG A 167 23.73 4.86 17.81
C ARG A 167 23.35 6.00 16.85
N GLY A 168 22.29 5.84 16.06
CA GLY A 168 21.93 6.72 14.95
C GLY A 168 22.73 6.40 13.68
N GLY A 169 22.57 7.24 12.66
CA GLY A 169 23.30 7.11 11.41
C GLY A 169 22.74 7.97 10.29
N THR A 170 23.52 8.10 9.23
CA THR A 170 23.12 8.79 8.00
C THR A 170 23.32 7.85 6.83
N VAL A 171 22.33 7.78 5.96
CA VAL A 171 22.37 7.02 4.71
C VAL A 171 22.16 7.99 3.56
N SER A 172 23.06 7.98 2.59
CA SER A 172 23.02 8.90 1.45
C SER A 172 23.20 8.14 0.14
N GLY A 173 22.52 8.61 -0.92
CA GLY A 173 22.60 8.00 -2.25
C GLY A 173 21.99 8.92 -3.31
N ALA A 174 22.73 9.17 -4.38
CA ALA A 174 22.34 10.10 -5.45
C ALA A 174 21.80 11.45 -4.94
N GLY A 175 22.44 12.00 -3.90
CA GLY A 175 22.10 13.29 -3.30
C GLY A 175 20.96 13.27 -2.27
N LEU A 176 20.10 12.25 -2.23
CA LEU A 176 19.21 12.05 -1.08
C LEU A 176 20.04 11.70 0.16
N GLU A 177 19.66 12.25 1.30
CA GLU A 177 20.18 11.89 2.60
C GLU A 177 19.02 11.64 3.57
N LEU A 178 19.12 10.55 4.31
CA LEU A 178 18.24 10.20 5.42
C LEU A 178 19.10 10.08 6.66
N ALA A 179 18.77 10.86 7.69
CA ALA A 179 19.49 10.87 8.96
C ALA A 179 18.57 10.44 10.10
N LEU A 180 19.09 9.58 10.98
CA LEU A 180 18.41 9.13 12.19
C LEU A 180 19.24 9.47 13.44
N ALA A 181 18.57 10.05 14.44
CA ALA A 181 19.17 10.35 15.73
C ALA A 181 19.49 9.07 16.51
N ALA A 182 20.48 9.16 17.41
CA ALA A 182 20.77 8.09 18.36
C ALA A 182 19.56 7.79 19.25
N GLY A 183 19.31 6.51 19.54
CA GLY A 183 18.20 6.02 20.34
C GLY A 183 16.87 5.88 19.60
N ALA A 184 16.80 6.24 18.33
CA ALA A 184 15.55 6.20 17.57
C ALA A 184 15.08 4.79 17.18
N VAL A 185 16.00 3.82 17.07
CA VAL A 185 15.72 2.40 16.83
C VAL A 185 16.41 1.52 17.87
N SER A 186 15.86 0.34 18.13
CA SER A 186 16.39 -0.63 19.10
C SER A 186 17.29 -1.70 18.48
N SER A 187 17.25 -1.86 17.16
CA SER A 187 18.06 -2.83 16.41
C SER A 187 18.68 -2.19 15.17
N GLU A 188 19.69 -2.86 14.61
CA GLU A 188 20.31 -2.46 13.35
C GLU A 188 19.43 -2.88 12.16
N ALA A 189 19.32 -1.99 11.16
CA ALA A 189 18.61 -2.23 9.92
C ALA A 189 19.40 -1.66 8.73
N GLU A 190 19.53 -2.44 7.66
CA GLU A 190 20.09 -1.93 6.39
C GLU A 190 19.06 -1.03 5.71
N ILE A 191 19.42 0.24 5.47
CA ILE A 191 18.67 1.13 4.60
C ILE A 191 19.31 1.17 3.23
N ARG A 192 18.48 1.05 2.20
CA ARG A 192 18.88 1.19 0.81
C ARG A 192 18.15 2.36 0.15
N ILE A 193 18.93 3.26 -0.46
CA ILE A 193 18.42 4.32 -1.32
C ILE A 193 18.63 3.89 -2.77
N SER A 194 17.55 3.93 -3.55
CA SER A 194 17.55 3.63 -4.98
C SER A 194 17.04 4.83 -5.77
N ALA A 195 17.59 5.02 -6.97
CA ALA A 195 17.14 6.02 -7.93
C ALA A 195 16.59 5.33 -9.19
N PRO A 196 15.68 5.98 -9.94
CA PRO A 196 15.18 5.45 -11.20
C PRO A 196 16.32 5.14 -12.19
N SER A 197 16.22 4.01 -12.89
CA SER A 197 17.15 3.59 -13.94
C SER A 197 17.07 4.48 -15.19
N VAL A 198 15.94 5.17 -15.37
CA VAL A 198 15.72 6.23 -16.36
C VAL A 198 15.43 7.52 -15.61
N GLY A 199 16.06 8.62 -16.01
CA GLY A 199 15.89 9.91 -15.34
C GLY A 199 14.43 10.36 -15.33
N VAL A 200 13.86 10.52 -14.14
CA VAL A 200 12.63 11.28 -13.91
C VAL A 200 13.07 12.69 -13.53
N GLY A 201 13.16 13.57 -14.53
CA GLY A 201 13.52 14.97 -14.34
C GLY A 201 12.37 15.78 -13.74
N PRO A 202 12.64 17.00 -13.23
CA PRO A 202 11.59 17.89 -12.74
C PRO A 202 10.58 18.19 -13.85
N SER A 203 9.30 17.99 -13.55
CA SER A 203 8.16 18.42 -14.39
C SER A 203 7.12 19.10 -13.51
N GLY A 204 6.59 20.25 -13.94
CA GLY A 204 5.60 20.98 -13.17
C GLY A 204 6.14 21.41 -11.79
N ALA A 205 5.45 20.99 -10.72
CA ALA A 205 5.77 21.35 -9.34
C ALA A 205 6.87 20.48 -8.69
N LEU A 206 7.40 19.47 -9.41
CA LEU A 206 8.48 18.61 -8.93
C LEU A 206 9.79 19.41 -8.80
N ALA A 207 10.31 19.54 -7.57
CA ALA A 207 11.49 20.36 -7.26
C ALA A 207 12.77 19.54 -7.07
N THR A 208 12.67 18.21 -6.95
CA THR A 208 13.78 17.29 -6.70
C THR A 208 13.75 16.11 -7.67
N GLY A 209 14.74 15.22 -7.58
CA GLY A 209 14.60 13.86 -8.11
C GLY A 209 13.58 13.04 -7.34
N VAL A 210 13.47 11.76 -7.69
CA VAL A 210 12.64 10.78 -6.98
C VAL A 210 13.51 9.62 -6.54
N TRP A 211 13.29 9.13 -5.33
CA TRP A 211 14.05 8.03 -4.75
C TRP A 211 13.12 6.99 -4.15
N LYS A 212 13.59 5.75 -4.13
CA LYS A 212 12.99 4.68 -3.36
C LYS A 212 13.90 4.38 -2.16
N VAL A 213 13.32 4.35 -0.97
CA VAL A 213 14.03 4.10 0.29
C VAL A 213 13.44 2.84 0.92
N SER A 214 14.27 1.81 1.08
CA SER A 214 13.87 0.51 1.62
C SER A 214 14.59 0.20 2.91
N GLY A 215 13.94 -0.60 3.75
CA GLY A 215 14.44 -0.92 5.08
C GLY A 215 14.04 0.11 6.14
N LEU A 216 13.17 1.07 5.81
CA LEU A 216 12.74 2.09 6.77
C LEU A 216 12.10 1.41 7.99
N PRO A 217 12.58 1.67 9.22
CA PRO A 217 11.99 1.08 10.41
C PRO A 217 10.55 1.55 10.57
N VAL A 218 9.65 0.59 10.80
CA VAL A 218 8.23 0.87 11.07
C VAL A 218 8.08 1.63 12.39
N GLU A 219 8.80 1.20 13.44
CA GLU A 219 8.76 1.84 14.75
C GLU A 219 10.02 2.69 14.99
N THR A 220 9.83 4.00 15.18
CA THR A 220 10.90 4.94 15.54
C THR A 220 10.51 5.74 16.79
N ALA A 221 11.42 5.80 17.77
CA ALA A 221 11.26 6.57 19.00
C ALA A 221 11.66 8.04 18.84
N ALA A 222 12.31 8.40 17.74
CA ALA A 222 12.63 9.77 17.39
C ALA A 222 12.43 10.01 15.88
N PRO A 223 12.20 11.26 15.46
CA PRO A 223 11.98 11.58 14.06
C PRO A 223 13.17 11.27 13.15
N LEU A 224 12.91 10.99 11.87
CA LEU A 224 13.93 10.87 10.81
C LEU A 224 13.98 12.16 10.01
N THR A 225 15.18 12.64 9.66
CA THR A 225 15.34 13.80 8.78
C THR A 225 15.62 13.36 7.35
N LEU A 226 14.87 13.92 6.40
CA LEU A 226 15.06 13.76 4.96
C LEU A 226 15.68 15.05 4.40
N ARG A 227 16.75 14.92 3.63
CA ARG A 227 17.35 16.03 2.85
C ARG A 227 17.44 15.67 1.38
N LEU A 228 16.65 16.34 0.56
CA LEU A 228 16.56 16.10 -0.88
C LEU A 228 17.24 17.24 -1.64
N PRO A 229 18.10 16.96 -2.63
CA PRO A 229 18.72 17.99 -3.44
C PRO A 229 17.68 18.60 -4.40
N LEU A 230 17.70 19.93 -4.52
CA LEU A 230 16.92 20.63 -5.54
C LEU A 230 17.48 20.33 -6.93
N ALA A 231 16.59 20.04 -7.89
CA ALA A 231 16.98 19.70 -9.25
C ALA A 231 17.59 20.90 -10.01
N SER A 232 17.12 22.11 -9.74
CA SER A 232 17.66 23.36 -10.31
C SER A 232 18.90 23.89 -9.57
N GLY A 233 19.16 23.42 -8.34
CA GLY A 233 20.14 24.01 -7.43
C GLY A 233 19.71 25.35 -6.80
N GLU A 234 18.61 25.95 -7.25
CA GLU A 234 18.08 27.22 -6.74
C GLU A 234 16.84 27.00 -5.89
N ALA A 235 16.71 27.75 -4.79
CA ALA A 235 15.55 27.72 -3.91
C ALA A 235 14.30 28.24 -4.64
N PRO A 236 13.27 27.40 -4.88
CA PRO A 236 12.03 27.86 -5.47
C PRO A 236 11.29 28.83 -4.55
N ALA A 237 10.57 29.79 -5.12
CA ALA A 237 9.75 30.73 -4.34
C ALA A 237 8.57 30.01 -3.67
N GLY A 238 8.22 30.40 -2.44
CA GLY A 238 7.12 29.81 -1.68
C GLY A 238 7.56 28.65 -0.79
N ASN A 239 6.58 27.88 -0.33
CA ASN A 239 6.82 26.74 0.56
C ASN A 239 7.08 25.47 -0.25
N ALA A 240 7.77 24.54 0.39
CA ALA A 240 8.11 23.24 -0.18
C ALA A 240 7.52 22.11 0.67
N LEU A 241 7.32 20.98 0.00
CA LEU A 241 6.75 19.77 0.57
C LEU A 241 7.64 18.59 0.19
N VAL A 242 7.80 17.63 1.10
CA VAL A 242 8.37 16.32 0.80
C VAL A 242 7.25 15.30 0.89
N LEU A 243 7.07 14.57 -0.20
CA LEU A 243 6.04 13.59 -0.39
C LEU A 243 6.67 12.21 -0.16
N VAL A 244 6.00 11.41 0.66
CA VAL A 244 6.46 10.08 1.03
C VAL A 244 5.32 9.09 0.84
N LYS A 245 5.53 8.14 -0.06
CA LYS A 245 4.57 7.10 -0.39
C LYS A 245 5.07 5.75 0.11
N SER A 246 4.46 5.24 1.18
CA SER A 246 4.67 3.89 1.69
C SER A 246 4.20 2.84 0.67
N GLU A 247 4.92 1.73 0.60
CA GLU A 247 4.53 0.54 -0.15
C GLU A 247 4.18 -0.57 0.84
N GLY A 248 3.10 -1.33 0.56
CA GLY A 248 2.63 -2.43 1.40
C GLY A 248 1.61 -2.04 2.48
N GLU A 249 1.21 -0.78 2.56
CA GLU A 249 0.02 -0.36 3.32
C GLU A 249 -1.23 -0.56 2.43
N PRO A 250 -2.23 -1.35 2.87
CA PRO A 250 -3.53 -1.43 2.21
C PRO A 250 -4.17 -0.04 2.22
N ASP A 251 -4.61 0.44 1.05
CA ASP A 251 -5.17 1.80 0.89
C ASP A 251 -4.24 2.94 1.30
N ALA A 252 -2.92 2.73 1.16
CA ALA A 252 -1.92 3.74 1.50
C ALA A 252 -2.31 5.11 0.91
N GLY A 253 -2.43 6.11 1.77
CA GLY A 253 -2.44 7.51 1.35
C GLY A 253 -1.04 7.97 0.94
N LEU A 254 -0.91 9.25 0.62
CA LEU A 254 0.38 9.91 0.55
C LEU A 254 0.67 10.55 1.91
N ALA A 255 1.92 10.65 2.36
CA ALA A 255 2.27 11.56 3.44
C ALA A 255 2.92 12.82 2.86
N LEU A 256 2.38 14.00 3.17
CA LEU A 256 2.93 15.27 2.72
C LEU A 256 3.52 16.02 3.91
N LEU A 257 4.84 16.08 3.92
CA LEU A 257 5.62 16.72 4.98
C LEU A 257 5.95 18.14 4.57
N ARG A 258 5.70 19.09 5.45
CA ARG A 258 6.21 20.46 5.29
C ARG A 258 7.74 20.43 5.24
N ALA A 259 8.32 21.10 4.25
CA ALA A 259 9.76 21.13 4.04
C ALA A 259 10.31 22.55 4.08
N THR A 260 11.50 22.70 4.66
CA THR A 260 12.27 23.93 4.62
C THR A 260 13.33 23.86 3.53
N ILE A 261 13.58 24.97 2.85
CA ILE A 261 14.66 25.05 1.87
C ILE A 261 15.91 25.58 2.58
N ARG A 262 16.98 24.77 2.63
CA ARG A 262 18.28 25.14 3.22
C ARG A 262 19.41 24.57 2.38
N ASP A 263 20.41 25.40 2.09
CA ASP A 263 21.64 24.98 1.39
C ASP A 263 21.38 24.21 0.08
N GLY A 264 20.42 24.66 -0.72
CA GLY A 264 20.04 24.02 -1.99
C GLY A 264 19.32 22.67 -1.83
N ARG A 265 18.81 22.37 -0.63
CA ARG A 265 18.09 21.13 -0.32
C ARG A 265 16.73 21.40 0.32
N LEU A 266 15.78 20.52 0.07
CA LEU A 266 14.57 20.42 0.87
C LEU A 266 14.86 19.57 2.10
N GLU A 267 14.59 20.11 3.27
CA GLU A 267 14.70 19.42 4.55
C GLU A 267 13.31 19.23 5.17
N ALA A 268 12.89 17.98 5.34
CA ALA A 268 11.64 17.60 5.98
C ALA A 268 11.91 16.55 7.07
N THR A 269 10.97 16.42 8.00
CA THR A 269 11.06 15.46 9.09
C THR A 269 9.91 14.47 8.98
N LEU A 270 10.24 13.18 8.99
CA LEU A 270 9.29 12.12 9.23
C LEU A 270 9.08 11.99 10.74
N PRO A 271 7.86 12.19 11.25
CA PRO A 271 7.56 12.05 12.67
C PRO A 271 7.98 10.70 13.25
N ALA A 272 8.16 10.65 14.56
CA ALA A 272 8.35 9.40 15.29
C ALA A 272 7.03 8.60 15.29
N THR A 273 7.10 7.29 15.07
CA THR A 273 5.91 6.43 15.01
C THR A 273 5.58 5.75 16.33
N ALA A 274 6.53 5.72 17.27
CA ALA A 274 6.32 5.15 18.61
C ALA A 274 5.88 6.22 19.62
N ALA A 275 4.64 6.14 20.09
CA ALA A 275 4.17 6.92 21.23
C ALA A 275 4.68 6.32 22.55
N ASN A 276 5.95 6.51 22.91
CA ASN A 276 6.53 6.23 24.24
C ASN A 276 6.07 4.94 24.97
N ALA A 277 5.68 3.89 24.25
CA ALA A 277 5.46 2.58 24.82
C ALA A 277 6.82 1.90 24.79
N GLY A 278 7.41 1.65 25.96
CA GLY A 278 8.69 0.95 26.07
C GLY A 278 8.70 -0.38 25.32
N PRO A 279 9.87 -1.04 25.19
CA PRO A 279 10.02 -2.25 24.39
C PRO A 279 9.01 -3.32 24.81
N GLN A 280 7.98 -3.54 23.98
CA GLN A 280 7.00 -4.61 24.17
C GLN A 280 7.30 -5.73 23.19
N GLN A 281 7.28 -6.96 23.70
CA GLN A 281 7.50 -8.16 22.90
C GLN A 281 6.26 -8.40 22.02
N LYS A 282 6.44 -8.31 20.69
CA LYS A 282 5.37 -8.63 19.72
C LYS A 282 4.96 -10.10 19.88
N SER A 283 3.67 -10.38 19.82
CA SER A 283 3.22 -11.77 19.68
C SER A 283 3.69 -12.34 18.34
N GLN A 284 3.86 -13.67 18.22
CA GLN A 284 4.26 -14.29 16.94
C GLN A 284 3.32 -13.92 15.79
N ARG A 285 2.01 -13.84 16.07
CA ARG A 285 1.01 -13.42 15.08
C ARG A 285 1.19 -11.95 14.67
N GLU A 286 1.52 -11.05 15.59
CA GLU A 286 1.78 -9.65 15.23
C GLU A 286 3.07 -9.49 14.41
N ALA A 287 4.14 -10.22 14.76
CA ALA A 287 5.40 -10.19 14.00
C ALA A 287 5.26 -10.72 12.57
N LEU A 288 4.30 -11.62 12.33
CA LEU A 288 4.00 -12.17 11.01
C LEU A 288 3.24 -11.20 10.09
N ILE A 289 2.52 -10.23 10.66
CA ILE A 289 1.58 -9.40 9.88
C ILE A 289 1.96 -7.91 9.88
N VAL A 290 2.62 -7.42 10.93
CA VAL A 290 3.20 -6.07 10.96
C VAL A 290 4.67 -6.17 10.52
N PRO A 291 5.06 -5.58 9.38
CA PRO A 291 6.45 -5.60 8.96
C PRO A 291 7.34 -4.86 9.97
N GLU A 292 8.58 -5.31 10.14
CA GLU A 292 9.57 -4.55 10.93
C GLU A 292 10.10 -3.33 10.15
N HIS A 293 10.12 -3.45 8.82
CA HIS A 293 10.63 -2.44 7.92
C HIS A 293 9.73 -2.33 6.69
N PHE A 294 9.60 -1.12 6.14
CA PHE A 294 8.83 -0.88 4.93
C PHE A 294 9.68 -0.17 3.86
N THR A 295 9.11 -0.06 2.67
CA THR A 295 9.69 0.72 1.57
C THR A 295 8.83 1.93 1.30
N ALA A 296 9.44 3.05 0.96
CA ALA A 296 8.73 4.23 0.50
C ALA A 296 9.39 4.87 -0.73
N THR A 297 8.56 5.48 -1.58
CA THR A 297 9.01 6.41 -2.62
C THR A 297 8.97 7.83 -2.07
N VAL A 298 10.03 8.61 -2.28
CA VAL A 298 10.26 9.93 -1.70
C VAL A 298 10.63 10.94 -2.77
N TRP A 299 9.98 12.10 -2.75
CA TRP A 299 10.26 13.23 -3.65
C TRP A 299 9.85 14.56 -3.03
N GLY A 300 10.26 15.66 -3.65
CA GLY A 300 10.00 17.00 -3.18
C GLY A 300 9.29 17.85 -4.21
N MET A 301 8.31 18.63 -3.75
CA MET A 301 7.63 19.65 -4.53
C MET A 301 7.83 21.02 -3.89
N ALA A 302 7.64 22.07 -4.67
CA ALA A 302 7.71 23.43 -4.16
C ALA A 302 6.78 24.38 -4.92
N GLY A 303 6.72 25.64 -4.45
CA GLY A 303 5.85 26.64 -5.04
C GLY A 303 4.47 26.69 -4.42
N PHE A 304 4.32 26.33 -3.15
CA PHE A 304 3.02 26.34 -2.46
C PHE A 304 2.82 27.57 -1.58
N SER A 305 1.55 27.97 -1.45
CA SER A 305 1.11 28.98 -0.47
C SER A 305 0.07 28.39 0.47
N PRO A 306 0.16 28.66 1.79
CA PRO A 306 -0.87 28.30 2.73
C PRO A 306 -2.01 29.32 2.70
N ILE A 307 -3.24 28.83 2.82
CA ILE A 307 -4.46 29.61 2.98
C ILE A 307 -5.21 29.08 4.20
N GLU A 308 -5.32 29.90 5.23
CA GLU A 308 -6.04 29.53 6.44
C GLU A 308 -7.55 29.60 6.21
N SER A 309 -8.24 28.55 6.63
CA SER A 309 -9.70 28.54 6.70
C SER A 309 -10.23 29.59 7.71
N PRO A 310 -11.46 30.11 7.55
CA PRO A 310 -11.98 31.22 8.36
C PRO A 310 -11.97 31.02 9.88
N ALA A 311 -12.24 29.81 10.36
CA ALA A 311 -12.17 29.44 11.78
C ALA A 311 -10.81 28.85 12.19
N GLY A 312 -9.82 28.84 11.29
CA GLY A 312 -8.46 28.37 11.54
C GLY A 312 -8.36 26.88 11.82
N LYS A 313 -9.33 26.08 11.33
CA LYS A 313 -9.35 24.62 11.53
C LYS A 313 -8.55 23.85 10.48
N PHE A 314 -8.31 24.47 9.33
CA PHE A 314 -7.57 23.93 8.18
C PHE A 314 -6.58 24.95 7.63
N THR A 315 -5.41 24.45 7.22
CA THR A 315 -4.45 25.16 6.37
C THR A 315 -4.47 24.51 4.98
N VAL A 316 -4.96 25.24 3.97
CA VAL A 316 -5.02 24.74 2.58
C VAL A 316 -3.78 25.17 1.81
N TRP A 317 -2.97 24.22 1.38
CA TRP A 317 -1.75 24.42 0.59
C TRP A 317 -2.07 24.31 -0.89
N VAL A 318 -1.82 25.40 -1.63
CA VAL A 318 -2.16 25.49 -3.05
C VAL A 318 -0.97 25.99 -3.88
N PRO A 319 -0.81 25.55 -5.15
CA PRO A 319 0.21 26.10 -6.05
C PRO A 319 0.12 27.61 -6.17
N ARG A 320 1.29 28.26 -6.28
CA ARG A 320 1.42 29.70 -6.49
C ARG A 320 1.13 30.06 -7.95
N GLY A 321 0.57 31.26 -8.14
CA GLY A 321 0.62 31.96 -9.43
C GLY A 321 -0.70 32.05 -10.19
N ASP A 322 -1.80 31.47 -9.70
CA ASP A 322 -3.15 31.63 -10.28
C ASP A 322 -4.15 32.03 -9.19
N ASP A 323 -4.77 33.20 -9.32
CA ASP A 323 -5.76 33.72 -8.36
C ASP A 323 -6.98 32.80 -8.22
N ARG A 324 -7.34 32.06 -9.29
CA ARG A 324 -8.46 31.10 -9.25
C ARG A 324 -8.14 29.91 -8.34
N ASP A 325 -6.87 29.59 -8.16
CA ASP A 325 -6.44 28.51 -7.27
C ASP A 325 -6.48 28.96 -5.81
N PHE A 326 -6.14 30.22 -5.55
CA PHE A 326 -6.36 30.83 -4.24
C PHE A 326 -7.85 30.87 -3.87
N GLU A 327 -8.72 31.29 -4.79
CA GLU A 327 -10.18 31.23 -4.60
C GLU A 327 -10.67 29.79 -4.32
N ALA A 328 -10.11 28.80 -5.02
CA ALA A 328 -10.41 27.39 -4.79
C ALA A 328 -9.97 26.93 -3.39
N ALA A 329 -8.78 27.35 -2.93
CA ALA A 329 -8.27 27.02 -1.61
C ALA A 329 -9.14 27.62 -0.50
N GLU A 330 -9.53 28.90 -0.62
CA GLU A 330 -10.44 29.54 0.33
C GLU A 330 -11.81 28.86 0.39
N ALA A 331 -12.36 28.50 -0.78
CA ALA A 331 -13.64 27.79 -0.86
C ALA A 331 -13.54 26.40 -0.22
N THR A 332 -12.45 25.69 -0.46
CA THR A 332 -12.17 24.37 0.13
C THR A 332 -12.10 24.45 1.65
N GLY A 333 -11.42 25.45 2.21
CA GLY A 333 -11.38 25.69 3.66
C GLY A 333 -12.78 25.87 4.26
N ARG A 334 -13.62 26.70 3.63
CA ARG A 334 -15.03 26.90 4.06
C ARG A 334 -15.85 25.60 3.99
N ILE A 335 -15.69 24.82 2.93
CA ILE A 335 -16.37 23.54 2.74
C ILE A 335 -16.02 22.56 3.87
N LEU A 336 -14.73 22.46 4.22
CA LEU A 336 -14.26 21.53 5.24
C LEU A 336 -14.71 21.95 6.65
N GLU A 337 -14.76 23.24 6.95
CA GLU A 337 -15.34 23.72 8.21
C GLU A 337 -16.84 23.42 8.33
N GLU A 338 -17.58 23.57 7.23
CA GLU A 338 -18.98 23.13 7.19
C GLU A 338 -19.10 21.61 7.41
N ALA A 339 -18.19 20.82 6.83
CA ALA A 339 -18.13 19.38 7.06
C ALA A 339 -17.86 19.04 8.53
N LEU A 340 -16.95 19.74 9.22
CA LEU A 340 -16.75 19.59 10.67
C LEU A 340 -18.04 19.87 11.46
N GLN A 341 -18.79 20.91 11.10
CA GLN A 341 -20.06 21.20 11.75
C GLN A 341 -21.08 20.07 11.56
N LYS A 342 -21.12 19.47 10.36
CA LYS A 342 -22.00 18.33 10.06
C LYS A 342 -21.57 17.05 10.78
N LEU A 343 -20.28 16.78 10.91
CA LEU A 343 -19.73 15.68 11.73
C LEU A 343 -20.11 15.86 13.20
N LYS A 344 -19.97 17.08 13.72
CA LYS A 344 -20.39 17.43 15.08
C LYS A 344 -21.88 17.23 15.32
N ALA A 345 -22.71 17.59 14.33
CA ALA A 345 -24.16 17.41 14.41
C ALA A 345 -24.60 15.93 14.48
N ILE A 346 -23.76 14.99 14.04
CA ILE A 346 -24.01 13.54 14.16
C ILE A 346 -23.29 12.90 15.35
N GLY A 347 -22.71 13.71 16.24
CA GLY A 347 -22.12 13.25 17.51
C GLY A 347 -20.63 12.92 17.46
N ILE A 348 -19.93 13.21 16.35
CA ILE A 348 -18.47 13.07 16.29
C ILE A 348 -17.83 14.31 16.92
N ASP A 349 -17.00 14.13 17.96
CA ASP A 349 -16.25 15.26 18.52
C ASP A 349 -15.10 15.66 17.57
N THR A 350 -15.26 16.84 16.99
CA THR A 350 -14.33 17.45 16.03
C THR A 350 -13.34 18.42 16.65
N ASP A 351 -13.53 18.79 17.91
CA ASP A 351 -12.74 19.83 18.58
C ASP A 351 -11.72 19.23 19.55
N GLY A 352 -12.03 18.09 20.17
CA GLY A 352 -11.19 17.49 21.22
C GLY A 352 -10.02 16.63 20.72
N ARG A 353 -9.93 16.35 19.41
CA ARG A 353 -8.96 15.37 18.88
C ARG A 353 -7.68 15.98 18.31
N ARG A 354 -7.70 17.22 17.83
CA ARG A 354 -6.53 17.88 17.24
C ARG A 354 -6.44 19.32 17.70
N ALA A 355 -5.24 19.71 18.16
CA ALA A 355 -4.96 21.08 18.62
C ALA A 355 -4.43 21.99 17.50
N THR A 356 -3.90 21.39 16.42
CA THR A 356 -3.36 22.10 15.25
C THR A 356 -4.37 22.08 14.09
N PRO A 357 -4.30 23.05 13.17
CA PRO A 357 -5.06 22.99 11.92
C PRO A 357 -4.74 21.70 11.13
N ILE A 358 -5.74 21.17 10.43
CA ILE A 358 -5.57 20.05 9.51
C ILE A 358 -4.98 20.58 8.20
N ASP A 359 -3.89 19.98 7.75
CA ASP A 359 -3.29 20.30 6.45
C ASP A 359 -4.11 19.71 5.31
N VAL A 360 -4.37 20.54 4.28
CA VAL A 360 -5.11 20.16 3.08
C VAL A 360 -4.29 20.55 1.86
N TYR A 361 -3.83 19.59 1.09
CA TYR A 361 -3.03 19.85 -0.10
C TYR A 361 -3.89 19.81 -1.36
N LEU A 362 -4.08 20.97 -1.97
CA LEU A 362 -4.95 21.15 -3.15
C LEU A 362 -4.08 21.42 -4.38
N PHE A 363 -3.83 20.41 -5.21
CA PHE A 363 -3.00 20.54 -6.41
C PHE A 363 -3.44 19.61 -7.56
N PRO A 364 -3.04 19.88 -8.81
CA PRO A 364 -3.38 19.02 -9.95
C PRO A 364 -2.60 17.70 -9.89
N PHE A 365 -3.29 16.57 -9.91
CA PHE A 365 -2.64 15.25 -9.82
C PHE A 365 -1.87 14.88 -11.10
N SER A 366 -2.37 15.27 -12.28
CA SER A 366 -1.65 15.11 -13.57
C SER A 366 -0.36 15.91 -13.71
N ALA A 367 -0.03 16.82 -12.78
CA ALA A 367 1.24 17.53 -12.83
C ALA A 367 2.45 16.61 -12.52
N LEU A 368 2.19 15.37 -12.10
CA LEU A 368 3.18 14.37 -11.75
C LEU A 368 3.30 13.28 -12.84
N PRO A 369 4.49 12.72 -13.09
CA PRO A 369 4.67 11.61 -14.02
C PRO A 369 3.75 10.43 -13.69
N ALA A 370 2.86 10.08 -14.64
CA ALA A 370 1.79 9.08 -14.52
C ALA A 370 2.25 7.63 -14.23
N ASN A 371 3.55 7.40 -14.05
CA ASN A 371 4.15 6.07 -13.90
C ASN A 371 4.81 5.89 -12.52
N LEU A 372 4.83 6.97 -11.72
CA LEU A 372 5.62 7.04 -10.49
C LEU A 372 4.75 7.26 -9.25
N PHE A 373 3.48 7.65 -9.44
CA PHE A 373 2.57 8.08 -8.37
C PHE A 373 1.15 7.56 -8.57
N LEU A 374 0.44 7.35 -7.46
CA LEU A 374 -0.97 6.90 -7.39
C LEU A 374 -2.00 8.03 -7.62
N LEU A 375 -1.51 9.24 -7.88
CA LEU A 375 -2.32 10.43 -8.08
C LEU A 375 -2.50 10.62 -9.58
N ASP A 376 -3.62 10.15 -10.12
CA ASP A 376 -4.03 10.40 -11.50
C ASP A 376 -5.18 11.42 -11.58
N ASP A 377 -5.62 11.75 -12.79
CA ASP A 377 -6.72 12.71 -13.00
C ASP A 377 -8.11 12.15 -12.66
N GLU A 378 -8.25 10.83 -12.50
CA GLU A 378 -9.53 10.19 -12.14
C GLU A 378 -9.75 10.21 -10.61
N LEU A 379 -8.67 10.24 -9.82
CA LEU A 379 -8.74 10.38 -8.37
C LEU A 379 -9.09 11.82 -7.97
N ASN A 380 -10.18 11.97 -7.22
CA ASN A 380 -10.67 13.29 -6.77
C ASN A 380 -10.01 13.76 -5.46
N GLY A 381 -9.57 12.83 -4.62
CA GLY A 381 -8.97 13.13 -3.32
C GLY A 381 -8.57 11.86 -2.58
N MET A 382 -7.86 12.06 -1.47
CA MET A 382 -7.51 11.01 -0.53
C MET A 382 -7.20 11.58 0.85
N THR A 383 -7.46 10.78 1.86
CA THR A 383 -6.90 10.96 3.20
C THR A 383 -5.44 10.51 3.21
N GLU A 384 -4.58 11.25 3.91
CA GLU A 384 -3.14 10.93 3.95
C GLU A 384 -2.81 9.67 4.73
N SER A 385 -1.59 9.16 4.58
CA SER A 385 -1.13 7.94 5.24
C SER A 385 -1.02 8.09 6.76
N GLU A 386 -1.40 7.04 7.48
CA GLU A 386 -1.26 6.94 8.95
C GLU A 386 0.14 6.53 9.41
N VAL A 387 1.06 6.18 8.49
CA VAL A 387 2.37 5.60 8.83
C VAL A 387 3.15 6.46 9.81
N TRP A 388 2.93 7.78 9.83
CA TRP A 388 3.71 8.68 10.68
C TRP A 388 2.94 9.21 11.90
N GLY A 389 1.82 8.56 12.22
CA GLY A 389 0.95 8.95 13.31
C GLY A 389 -0.25 9.74 12.83
N ARG A 390 -1.35 9.62 13.57
CA ARG A 390 -2.64 10.20 13.20
C ARG A 390 -2.70 11.72 13.38
N ASP A 391 -1.91 12.27 14.31
CA ASP A 391 -2.03 13.68 14.67
C ASP A 391 -1.55 14.62 13.54
N ASP A 392 -0.70 14.11 12.64
CA ASP A 392 -0.12 14.85 11.53
C ASP A 392 -0.81 14.56 10.18
N MET A 393 -1.80 13.67 10.13
CA MET A 393 -2.49 13.35 8.89
C MET A 393 -3.21 14.56 8.30
N GLY A 394 -3.02 14.77 7.01
CA GLY A 394 -3.76 15.75 6.21
C GLY A 394 -4.77 15.12 5.26
N LEU A 395 -5.23 15.94 4.32
CA LEU A 395 -6.05 15.53 3.18
C LEU A 395 -5.35 16.01 1.91
N THR A 396 -5.40 15.22 0.83
CA THR A 396 -4.94 15.63 -0.49
C THR A 396 -6.12 15.64 -1.45
N LEU A 397 -6.36 16.76 -2.13
CA LEU A 397 -7.50 16.96 -3.01
C LEU A 397 -7.04 17.38 -4.41
N ASN A 398 -7.70 16.85 -5.44
CA ASN A 398 -7.34 17.13 -6.82
C ASN A 398 -7.92 18.49 -7.25
N LEU A 399 -7.03 19.45 -7.52
CA LEU A 399 -7.42 20.78 -7.99
C LEU A 399 -8.13 20.75 -9.35
N ASN A 400 -7.79 19.80 -10.23
CA ASN A 400 -8.50 19.63 -11.50
C ASN A 400 -9.93 19.17 -11.28
N ALA A 401 -10.16 18.24 -10.34
CA ALA A 401 -11.50 17.80 -9.96
C ALA A 401 -12.34 18.98 -9.46
N TYR A 402 -11.75 19.86 -8.62
CA TYR A 402 -12.42 21.07 -8.14
C TYR A 402 -12.82 22.01 -9.28
N ARG A 403 -11.91 22.25 -10.22
CA ARG A 403 -12.15 23.11 -11.39
C ARG A 403 -13.23 22.53 -12.31
N ASN A 404 -13.25 21.21 -12.47
CA ASN A 404 -14.20 20.51 -13.34
C ASN A 404 -15.61 20.43 -12.74
N ASN A 405 -15.72 20.06 -11.46
CA ASN A 405 -16.99 19.89 -10.77
C ASN A 405 -16.86 20.23 -9.28
N ARG A 406 -17.21 21.48 -8.95
CA ARG A 406 -17.14 22.01 -7.59
C ARG A 406 -18.04 21.26 -6.60
N GLU A 407 -19.22 20.81 -7.06
CA GLU A 407 -20.16 20.08 -6.21
C GLU A 407 -19.63 18.68 -5.88
N ALA A 408 -19.12 17.95 -6.88
CA ALA A 408 -18.50 16.65 -6.64
C ALA A 408 -17.28 16.78 -5.72
N SER A 409 -16.45 17.81 -5.92
CA SER A 409 -15.26 18.02 -5.08
C SER A 409 -15.60 18.39 -3.64
N ARG A 410 -16.70 19.12 -3.42
CA ARG A 410 -17.25 19.38 -2.09
C ARG A 410 -17.67 18.08 -1.38
N ILE A 411 -18.28 17.17 -2.13
CA ILE A 411 -18.69 15.86 -1.64
C ILE A 411 -17.45 15.01 -1.30
N THR A 412 -16.46 14.94 -2.20
CA THR A 412 -15.18 14.27 -1.95
C THR A 412 -14.48 14.84 -0.72
N ALA A 413 -14.40 16.16 -0.57
CA ALA A 413 -13.73 16.77 0.58
C ALA A 413 -14.34 16.32 1.93
N GLY A 414 -15.67 16.18 2.01
CA GLY A 414 -16.32 15.65 3.21
C GLY A 414 -16.17 14.14 3.38
N HIS A 415 -16.13 13.38 2.28
CA HIS A 415 -15.84 11.94 2.30
C HIS A 415 -14.44 11.66 2.89
N GLU A 416 -13.41 12.34 2.39
CA GLU A 416 -12.04 12.19 2.89
C GLU A 416 -11.90 12.70 4.33
N LEU A 417 -12.54 13.82 4.67
CA LEU A 417 -12.56 14.27 6.06
C LEU A 417 -13.20 13.23 6.99
N PHE A 418 -14.23 12.49 6.53
CA PHE A 418 -14.84 11.43 7.33
C PHE A 418 -13.84 10.30 7.61
N HIS A 419 -13.04 9.88 6.62
CA HIS A 419 -11.97 8.89 6.81
C HIS A 419 -10.92 9.35 7.82
N LEU A 420 -10.50 10.62 7.80
CA LEU A 420 -9.61 11.19 8.81
C LEU A 420 -10.18 11.04 10.23
N PHE A 421 -11.49 11.26 10.40
CA PHE A 421 -12.15 11.07 11.68
C PHE A 421 -12.31 9.58 12.04
N GLN A 422 -12.59 8.69 11.09
CA GLN A 422 -12.56 7.25 11.36
C GLN A 422 -11.19 6.81 11.90
N SER A 423 -10.10 7.32 11.32
CA SER A 423 -8.73 7.13 11.81
C SER A 423 -8.53 7.61 13.25
N TYR A 424 -8.97 8.84 13.56
CA TYR A 424 -8.84 9.42 14.90
C TYR A 424 -9.55 8.60 15.99
N TYR A 425 -10.65 7.96 15.63
CA TYR A 425 -11.48 7.18 16.54
C TYR A 425 -11.20 5.67 16.51
N ASP A 426 -10.36 5.17 15.60
CA ASP A 426 -10.01 3.75 15.55
C ASP A 426 -9.15 3.34 16.77
N PRO A 427 -9.66 2.44 17.64
CA PRO A 427 -9.01 2.06 18.89
C PRO A 427 -7.87 1.06 18.73
N ARG A 428 -7.66 0.48 17.53
CA ARG A 428 -6.57 -0.46 17.26
C ARG A 428 -5.20 0.20 17.50
N ARG A 429 -4.16 -0.60 17.74
CA ARG A 429 -2.79 -0.06 17.84
C ARG A 429 -2.34 0.53 16.50
N TRP A 430 -1.48 1.55 16.53
CA TRP A 430 -1.01 2.25 15.32
C TRP A 430 -0.56 1.28 14.21
N ALA A 431 0.43 0.42 14.47
CA ALA A 431 0.95 -0.48 13.45
C ALA A 431 -0.10 -1.47 12.90
N GLN A 432 -1.10 -1.84 13.72
CA GLN A 432 -2.20 -2.69 13.28
C GLN A 432 -3.22 -1.94 12.41
N ARG A 433 -3.40 -0.63 12.58
CA ARG A 433 -4.26 0.17 11.70
C ARG A 433 -3.61 0.41 10.36
N THR A 434 -2.34 0.77 10.40
CA THR A 434 -1.55 1.16 9.24
C THR A 434 -1.22 -0.02 8.34
N PHE A 435 -0.78 -1.16 8.89
CA PHE A 435 -0.29 -2.27 8.06
C PHE A 435 -1.26 -3.44 7.96
N LEU A 436 -2.37 -3.41 8.70
CA LEU A 436 -3.47 -4.36 8.53
C LEU A 436 -4.66 -3.60 7.96
N GLY A 437 -5.11 -4.03 6.78
CA GLY A 437 -6.32 -3.49 6.17
C GLY A 437 -7.46 -3.47 7.19
N ALA A 438 -8.29 -2.44 7.16
CA ALA A 438 -9.42 -2.35 8.06
C ALA A 438 -10.23 -3.65 7.95
N SER A 439 -10.44 -4.36 9.08
CA SER A 439 -11.24 -5.60 9.09
C SER A 439 -12.69 -5.38 8.60
N TRP A 440 -13.05 -4.12 8.36
CA TRP A 440 -14.34 -3.60 7.93
C TRP A 440 -14.16 -2.49 6.89
N LEU A 441 -13.20 -2.60 5.96
CA LEU A 441 -12.98 -1.58 4.91
C LEU A 441 -14.28 -1.17 4.22
N TRP A 442 -15.14 -2.13 3.90
CA TRP A 442 -16.47 -1.88 3.35
C TRP A 442 -17.32 -0.92 4.21
N MET A 443 -17.23 -1.01 5.54
CA MET A 443 -17.98 -0.15 6.47
C MET A 443 -17.37 1.25 6.51
N TRP A 444 -16.05 1.36 6.39
CA TRP A 444 -15.36 2.65 6.34
C TRP A 444 -15.81 3.44 5.13
N GLU A 445 -15.73 2.83 3.95
CA GLU A 445 -16.22 3.40 2.69
C GLU A 445 -17.72 3.69 2.75
N ALA A 446 -18.54 2.74 3.22
CA ALA A 446 -20.00 2.93 3.29
C ALA A 446 -20.40 4.09 4.22
N ALA A 447 -19.71 4.28 5.34
CA ALA A 447 -19.99 5.37 6.27
C ALA A 447 -19.56 6.73 5.70
N SER A 448 -18.41 6.80 5.03
CA SER A 448 -17.97 8.00 4.30
C SER A 448 -18.94 8.32 3.16
N THR A 449 -19.36 7.32 2.37
CA THR A 449 -20.37 7.47 1.32
C THR A 449 -21.75 7.86 1.84
N TRP A 450 -22.15 7.38 3.02
CA TRP A 450 -23.37 7.87 3.67
C TRP A 450 -23.25 9.37 4.03
N PHE A 451 -22.06 9.82 4.45
CA PHE A 451 -21.82 11.22 4.79
C PHE A 451 -21.81 12.15 3.57
N GLU A 452 -21.46 11.64 2.38
CA GLU A 452 -21.53 12.38 1.10
C GLU A 452 -22.89 13.05 0.89
N GLN A 453 -23.99 12.38 1.24
CA GLN A 453 -25.34 12.92 1.13
C GLN A 453 -25.52 14.23 1.93
N LYS A 454 -24.89 14.32 3.11
CA LYS A 454 -24.95 15.54 3.94
C LYS A 454 -24.14 16.68 3.34
N MET A 455 -23.15 16.38 2.52
CA MET A 455 -22.32 17.37 1.84
C MET A 455 -22.96 17.91 0.58
N SER A 456 -23.74 17.08 -0.12
CA SER A 456 -24.46 17.51 -1.31
C SER A 456 -25.44 18.65 -1.04
N SER A 457 -25.46 19.61 -1.95
CA SER A 457 -26.48 20.67 -2.06
C SER A 457 -27.88 20.12 -2.39
N ALA A 458 -27.97 18.91 -2.93
CA ALA A 458 -29.22 18.24 -3.34
C ALA A 458 -29.52 17.00 -2.49
N VAL A 459 -29.43 17.11 -1.15
CA VAL A 459 -29.56 16.02 -0.15
C VAL A 459 -30.64 14.98 -0.49
N ALA A 460 -31.86 15.41 -0.83
CA ALA A 460 -33.00 14.51 -1.06
C ALA A 460 -32.92 13.72 -2.38
N ALA A 461 -32.14 14.20 -3.36
CA ALA A 461 -31.94 13.58 -4.67
C ALA A 461 -30.54 12.98 -4.83
N TYR A 462 -29.68 13.09 -3.81
CA TYR A 462 -28.32 12.62 -3.88
C TYR A 462 -28.27 11.08 -3.91
N LEU A 463 -27.53 10.55 -4.89
CA LEU A 463 -27.23 9.14 -5.01
C LEU A 463 -25.75 8.99 -5.36
N ALA A 464 -24.99 8.35 -4.47
CA ALA A 464 -23.55 8.17 -4.64
C ALA A 464 -23.22 7.39 -5.93
N ASP A 465 -22.08 7.71 -6.53
CA ASP A 465 -21.62 7.03 -7.75
C ASP A 465 -21.44 5.53 -7.53
N THR A 466 -20.87 5.13 -6.38
CA THR A 466 -20.77 3.73 -5.95
C THR A 466 -22.13 3.04 -5.90
N THR A 467 -23.17 3.72 -5.42
CA THR A 467 -24.52 3.15 -5.41
C THR A 467 -25.09 3.05 -6.82
N ARG A 468 -24.88 4.05 -7.69
CA ARG A 468 -25.33 4.02 -9.10
C ARG A 468 -24.67 2.89 -9.88
N THR A 469 -23.36 2.78 -9.77
CA THR A 469 -22.55 1.75 -10.45
C THR A 469 -22.92 0.33 -9.99
N ASN A 470 -23.28 0.17 -8.72
CA ASN A 470 -23.63 -1.13 -8.13
C ASN A 470 -25.14 -1.34 -7.93
N ALA A 471 -26.00 -0.50 -8.52
CA ALA A 471 -27.44 -0.54 -8.28
C ALA A 471 -28.06 -1.89 -8.64
N ASP A 472 -27.66 -2.48 -9.77
CA ASP A 472 -28.15 -3.80 -10.16
C ASP A 472 -27.72 -4.89 -9.17
N PHE A 473 -26.52 -4.81 -8.59
CA PHE A 473 -26.10 -5.72 -7.53
C PHE A 473 -26.94 -5.52 -6.26
N LEU A 474 -27.09 -4.28 -5.80
CA LEU A 474 -27.79 -3.94 -4.56
C LEU A 474 -29.30 -4.22 -4.60
N PHE A 475 -29.93 -4.06 -5.77
CA PHE A 475 -31.39 -4.16 -5.91
C PHE A 475 -31.87 -5.42 -6.63
N ARG A 476 -31.00 -6.16 -7.31
CA ARG A 476 -31.36 -7.45 -7.95
C ARG A 476 -30.71 -8.66 -7.26
N GLY A 477 -29.63 -8.49 -6.50
CA GLY A 477 -29.09 -9.49 -5.58
C GLY A 477 -29.70 -9.31 -4.18
N GLY A 478 -29.93 -10.40 -3.45
CA GLY A 478 -30.27 -10.28 -2.03
C GLY A 478 -29.03 -9.95 -1.18
N LEU A 479 -29.25 -9.52 0.06
CA LEU A 479 -28.19 -9.15 1.03
C LEU A 479 -27.20 -10.30 1.33
N GLU A 480 -27.56 -11.52 0.94
CA GLU A 480 -26.73 -12.72 0.99
C GLU A 480 -25.63 -12.80 -0.09
N ALA A 481 -25.63 -11.92 -1.09
CA ALA A 481 -24.56 -11.85 -2.08
C ALA A 481 -23.30 -11.23 -1.46
N LEU A 482 -22.24 -12.04 -1.31
CA LEU A 482 -20.94 -11.55 -0.87
C LEU A 482 -20.37 -10.60 -1.94
N PRO A 483 -19.85 -9.41 -1.57
CA PRO A 483 -19.14 -8.54 -2.50
C PRO A 483 -17.83 -9.22 -2.90
N GLY A 484 -17.85 -9.92 -4.04
CA GLY A 484 -16.67 -10.38 -4.76
C GLY A 484 -16.36 -9.42 -5.91
N PRO A 485 -15.15 -9.49 -6.49
CA PRO A 485 -14.83 -8.73 -7.70
C PRO A 485 -15.72 -9.21 -8.85
N LEU A 486 -16.72 -8.41 -9.24
CA LEU A 486 -17.48 -8.65 -10.45
C LEU A 486 -16.61 -8.30 -11.65
N SER A 487 -16.13 -9.32 -12.35
CA SER A 487 -15.67 -9.20 -13.73
C SER A 487 -16.83 -8.69 -14.59
N SER A 488 -16.55 -7.63 -15.35
CA SER A 488 -17.29 -7.09 -16.49
C SER A 488 -18.15 -8.11 -17.24
N GLY A 489 -19.42 -7.75 -17.45
CA GLY A 489 -20.21 -8.26 -18.57
C GLY A 489 -19.71 -7.74 -19.91
#